data_AF-A0A6I4YZJ9-F1
#
_entry.id   AF-A0A6I4YZJ9-F1
#
_cell.length_a   1.000
_cell.length_b   1.000
_cell.length_c   1.000
_cell.angle_alpha   90.00
_cell.angle_beta   90.00
_cell.angle_gamma   90.00
#
_symmetry.space_group_name_H-M   'P 1'
#
loop_
_entity.id
_entity.type
_entity.pdbx_description
1 polymer ?
#
loop_
_entity_poly.entity_id
_entity_poly.type
_entity_poly.pdbx_seq_one_letter_code
_entity_poly.pdbx_strand_id
1 'polypeptide(L)'
;MLNSRLPFLSLFRNTRLPSCAPLLTLPFLLGGCFFRGASNFPMAGAYFPGWLICFCVALISAALFRALFLFFHIDAKLDLRLFTYLSLGAIVGLVTWKWWFGP
;
A
#
# COMPACT_ATOMS: atom_id res chain seq x y z
N MET A 1 20.92 22.15 13.68
CA MET A 1 20.88 20.67 13.62
C MET A 1 19.44 20.12 13.81
N LEU A 2 18.43 20.65 13.11
CA LEU A 2 17.03 20.19 13.26
C LEU A 2 16.17 20.49 12.00
N ASN A 3 16.59 20.05 10.80
CA ASN A 3 15.72 20.24 9.63
C ASN A 3 15.99 19.27 8.46
N SER A 4 16.09 17.97 8.74
CA SER A 4 16.22 16.96 7.67
C SER A 4 15.22 15.80 7.80
N ARG A 5 14.38 15.81 8.84
CA ARG A 5 13.41 14.72 9.13
C ARG A 5 12.01 14.91 8.53
N LEU A 6 11.78 15.90 7.65
CA LEU A 6 10.43 16.22 7.18
C LEU A 6 10.17 16.21 5.65
N PRO A 7 10.93 15.52 4.76
CA PRO A 7 10.54 15.47 3.34
C PRO A 7 9.23 14.70 3.11
N PHE A 8 8.93 13.71 3.95
CA PHE A 8 7.69 12.91 3.87
C PHE A 8 6.46 13.70 4.32
N LEU A 9 6.59 14.51 5.38
CA LEU A 9 5.48 15.32 5.91
C LEU A 9 5.17 16.51 5.00
N SER A 10 6.13 17.05 4.26
CA SER A 10 5.90 18.14 3.30
C SER A 10 5.12 17.73 2.05
N LEU A 11 5.12 16.45 1.67
CA LEU A 11 4.32 15.97 0.53
C LEU A 11 2.83 15.84 0.91
N PHE A 12 2.52 15.55 2.18
CA PHE A 12 1.15 15.54 2.71
C PHE A 12 0.65 16.94 3.11
N ARG A 13 1.52 17.81 3.62
CA ARG A 13 1.15 19.15 4.16
C ARG A 13 0.65 20.14 3.10
N ASN A 14 0.99 19.94 1.82
CA ASN A 14 0.52 20.78 0.71
C ASN A 14 -0.41 20.03 -0.24
N THR A 15 -1.21 19.10 0.28
CA THR A 15 -2.44 18.71 -0.39
C THR A 15 -3.54 19.58 0.19
N ARG A 16 -3.90 20.66 -0.51
CA ARG A 16 -5.27 21.16 -0.36
C ARG A 16 -6.14 19.97 -0.70
N LEU A 17 -6.75 19.35 0.29
CA LEU A 17 -7.72 18.27 0.10
C LEU A 17 -8.96 18.92 -0.52
N PRO A 18 -9.20 18.86 -1.85
CA PRO A 18 -10.53 19.13 -2.34
C PRO A 18 -11.44 18.09 -1.68
N SER A 19 -12.56 18.52 -1.12
CA SER A 19 -13.53 17.68 -0.41
C SER A 19 -13.68 16.32 -1.11
N CYS A 20 -13.04 15.28 -0.57
CA CYS A 20 -12.99 13.92 -1.13
C CYS A 20 -14.29 13.14 -0.87
N ALA A 21 -15.39 13.81 -0.57
CA ALA A 21 -16.68 13.18 -0.33
C ALA A 21 -17.24 12.44 -1.57
N PRO A 22 -17.11 12.93 -2.82
CA PRO A 22 -17.59 12.19 -4.00
C PRO A 22 -16.53 11.21 -4.56
N LEU A 23 -15.28 11.27 -4.10
CA LEU A 23 -14.22 10.38 -4.58
C LEU A 23 -14.29 8.99 -3.92
N LEU A 24 -14.84 8.90 -2.71
CA LEU A 24 -15.01 7.66 -1.97
C LEU A 24 -16.17 6.80 -2.51
N THR A 25 -17.16 7.43 -3.16
CA THR A 25 -18.31 6.78 -3.80
C THR A 25 -18.07 6.42 -5.27
N LEU A 26 -17.10 7.07 -5.91
CA LEU A 26 -16.65 6.80 -7.28
C LEU A 26 -16.27 5.33 -7.56
N PRO A 27 -15.56 4.59 -6.68
CA PRO A 27 -15.30 3.16 -6.92
C PRO A 27 -16.57 2.30 -6.90
N PHE A 28 -17.63 2.75 -6.23
CA PHE A 28 -18.92 2.06 -6.19
C PHE A 28 -19.73 2.28 -7.48
N LEU A 29 -19.64 3.48 -8.08
CA LEU A 29 -20.27 3.78 -9.37
C LEU A 29 -19.50 3.22 -10.58
N LEU A 30 -18.16 3.08 -10.51
CA LEU A 30 -17.36 2.45 -11.57
C LEU A 30 -17.26 0.91 -11.43
N GLY A 31 -17.82 0.31 -10.37
CA GLY A 31 -17.90 -1.15 -10.19
C GLY A 31 -18.84 -1.88 -11.16
N GLY A 32 -19.52 -1.16 -12.06
CA GLY A 32 -20.54 -1.70 -12.98
C GLY A 32 -20.02 -2.62 -14.10
N CYS A 33 -18.72 -2.59 -14.44
CA CYS A 33 -18.15 -3.50 -15.46
C CYS A 33 -17.76 -4.89 -14.92
N PHE A 34 -18.08 -5.21 -13.66
CA PHE A 34 -17.77 -6.52 -13.07
C PHE A 34 -18.86 -7.59 -13.33
N PHE A 35 -20.08 -7.19 -13.70
CA PHE A 35 -21.23 -8.11 -13.74
C PHE A 35 -21.37 -8.91 -15.05
N ARG A 36 -20.59 -8.58 -16.10
CA ARG A 36 -20.72 -9.21 -17.42
C ARG A 36 -19.37 -9.42 -18.09
N GLY A 37 -18.58 -10.34 -17.54
CA GLY A 37 -17.57 -11.09 -18.30
C GLY A 37 -16.47 -10.25 -18.96
N ALA A 38 -15.77 -9.41 -18.20
CA ALA A 38 -14.38 -9.12 -18.59
C ALA A 38 -13.59 -10.42 -18.41
N SER A 39 -13.12 -11.01 -19.51
CA SER A 39 -12.38 -12.27 -19.53
C SER A 39 -11.09 -12.14 -18.72
N ASN A 40 -11.15 -12.46 -17.43
CA ASN A 40 -10.00 -12.52 -16.55
C ASN A 40 -9.18 -13.76 -16.93
N PHE A 41 -8.22 -13.60 -17.84
CA PHE A 41 -7.18 -14.61 -18.04
C PHE A 41 -6.26 -14.60 -16.82
N PRO A 42 -6.24 -15.66 -15.99
CA PRO A 42 -5.36 -15.72 -14.83
C PRO A 42 -3.92 -15.89 -15.33
N MET A 43 -3.15 -14.81 -15.32
CA MET A 43 -1.70 -14.88 -15.58
C MET A 43 -1.01 -15.22 -14.27
N ALA A 44 -0.44 -16.41 -14.16
CA ALA A 44 0.37 -16.85 -13.00
C ALA A 44 -0.32 -16.65 -11.62
N GLY A 45 -1.63 -16.93 -11.52
CA GLY A 45 -2.39 -16.78 -10.29
C GLY A 45 -2.79 -15.34 -9.96
N ALA A 46 -2.42 -14.33 -10.76
CA ALA A 46 -2.90 -12.96 -10.62
C ALA A 46 -4.38 -12.85 -11.03
N TYR A 47 -5.28 -13.28 -10.15
CA TYR A 47 -6.71 -13.10 -10.33
C TYR A 47 -7.05 -11.63 -10.11
N PHE A 48 -7.79 -11.03 -11.04
CA PHE A 48 -8.49 -9.77 -10.83
C PHE A 48 -9.60 -10.05 -9.79
N PRO A 49 -9.67 -9.45 -8.58
CA PRO A 49 -8.95 -8.34 -7.93
C PRO A 49 -8.03 -8.76 -6.75
N GLY A 50 -7.64 -10.04 -6.66
CA GLY A 50 -6.90 -10.59 -5.53
C GLY A 50 -5.54 -9.92 -5.29
N TRP A 51 -4.75 -9.64 -6.35
CA TRP A 51 -3.45 -8.99 -6.15
C TRP A 51 -3.62 -7.61 -5.53
N LEU A 52 -4.74 -6.92 -5.83
CA LEU A 52 -4.94 -5.53 -5.40
C LEU A 52 -5.12 -5.50 -3.89
N ILE A 53 -5.82 -6.49 -3.35
CA ILE A 53 -5.98 -6.70 -1.91
C ILE A 53 -4.62 -6.98 -1.27
N CYS A 54 -3.79 -7.84 -1.87
CA CYS A 54 -2.42 -8.10 -1.41
C CYS A 54 -1.56 -6.82 -1.38
N PHE A 55 -1.61 -6.01 -2.44
CA PHE A 55 -0.93 -4.71 -2.49
C PHE A 55 -1.44 -3.74 -1.42
N CYS A 56 -2.75 -3.69 -1.16
CA CYS A 56 -3.31 -2.87 -0.08
C CYS A 56 -2.77 -3.32 1.30
N VAL A 57 -2.71 -4.62 1.57
CA VAL A 57 -2.13 -5.16 2.82
C VAL A 57 -0.63 -4.82 2.92
N ALA A 58 0.11 -4.93 1.82
CA ALA A 58 1.52 -4.55 1.76
C ALA A 58 1.73 -3.05 2.08
N LEU A 59 0.88 -2.16 1.56
CA LEU A 59 0.94 -0.73 1.84
C LEU A 59 0.65 -0.39 3.29
N ILE A 60 -0.40 -1.01 3.87
CA ILE A 60 -0.78 -0.80 5.28
C ILE A 60 0.35 -1.28 6.20
N SER A 61 0.89 -2.47 5.94
CA SER A 61 1.99 -3.03 6.73
C SER A 61 3.28 -2.20 6.61
N ALA A 62 3.63 -1.70 5.42
CA ALA A 62 4.78 -0.81 5.23
C ALA A 62 4.66 0.49 6.05
N ALA A 63 3.47 1.09 6.08
CA ALA A 63 3.19 2.27 6.91
C ALA A 63 3.30 1.96 8.41
N LEU A 64 2.81 0.80 8.84
CA LEU A 64 2.89 0.34 10.23
C LEU A 64 4.35 0.11 10.65
N PHE A 65 5.14 -0.58 9.82
CA PHE A 65 6.57 -0.78 10.08
C PHE A 65 7.30 0.55 10.23
N ARG A 66 7.06 1.50 9.31
CA ARG A 66 7.65 2.83 9.42
C ARG A 66 7.33 3.50 10.77
N ALA A 67 6.09 3.40 11.25
CA ALA A 67 5.70 3.95 12.55
C ALA A 67 6.43 3.24 13.71
N LEU A 68 6.55 1.91 13.65
CA LEU A 68 7.29 1.13 14.65
C LEU A 68 8.78 1.48 14.67
N PHE A 69 9.45 1.57 13.52
CA PHE A 69 10.88 1.89 13.47
C PHE A 69 11.20 3.32 13.94
N LEU A 70 10.29 4.27 13.69
CA LEU A 70 10.35 5.61 14.27
C LEU A 70 10.23 5.57 15.80
N PHE A 71 9.33 4.74 16.33
CA PHE A 71 9.13 4.56 17.77
C PHE A 71 10.38 3.94 18.44
N PHE A 72 10.97 2.92 17.83
CA PHE A 72 12.17 2.24 18.36
C PHE A 72 13.49 3.02 18.13
N HIS A 73 13.46 4.17 17.44
CA HIS A 73 14.63 5.00 17.15
C HIS A 73 15.75 4.31 16.33
N ILE A 74 15.45 3.19 15.65
CA ILE A 74 16.42 2.42 14.83
C ILE A 74 16.72 3.13 13.49
N ASP A 75 15.90 4.13 13.16
CA ASP A 75 15.95 4.95 11.95
C ASP A 75 17.36 5.54 11.66
N ALA A 76 18.20 5.73 12.68
CA ALA A 76 19.54 6.30 12.54
C ALA A 76 20.56 5.40 11.81
N LYS A 77 20.33 4.08 11.71
CA LYS A 77 21.26 3.14 11.06
C LYS A 77 20.86 2.72 9.64
N LEU A 78 19.69 3.15 9.15
CA LEU A 78 19.23 2.79 7.82
C LEU A 78 19.49 3.95 6.85
N ASP A 79 20.42 3.75 5.90
CA ASP A 79 20.66 4.66 4.78
C ASP A 79 19.54 4.57 3.72
N LEU A 80 18.92 3.39 3.56
CA LEU A 80 17.90 3.10 2.54
C LEU A 80 16.54 2.77 3.16
N ARG A 81 15.99 3.73 3.92
CA ARG A 81 14.74 3.57 4.70
C ARG A 81 13.53 3.21 3.84
N LEU A 82 13.40 3.87 2.68
CA LEU A 82 12.25 3.69 1.80
C LEU A 82 12.21 2.29 1.18
N PHE A 83 13.38 1.81 0.73
CA PHE A 83 13.52 0.47 0.17
C PHE A 83 13.22 -0.62 1.20
N THR A 84 13.71 -0.45 2.42
CA THR A 84 13.54 -1.42 3.50
C THR A 84 12.08 -1.53 3.95
N TYR A 85 11.37 -0.40 4.10
CA TYR A 85 9.95 -0.43 4.46
C TYR A 85 9.08 -1.00 3.35
N LEU A 86 9.41 -0.72 2.09
CA LEU A 86 8.68 -1.25 0.94
C LEU A 86 8.90 -2.76 0.79
N SER A 87 10.13 -3.25 0.98
CA SER A 87 10.43 -4.69 0.89
C SER A 87 9.76 -5.48 2.01
N LEU A 88 9.76 -4.98 3.24
CA LEU A 88 9.04 -5.60 4.36
C LEU A 88 7.54 -5.68 4.11
N GLY A 89 6.92 -4.60 3.63
CA GLY A 89 5.51 -4.59 3.26
C GLY A 89 5.20 -5.57 2.13
N ALA A 90 6.05 -5.60 1.09
CA ALA A 90 5.91 -6.53 -0.02
C ALA A 90 6.00 -7.99 0.43
N ILE A 91 6.92 -8.33 1.35
CA ILE A 91 7.02 -9.67 1.94
C ILE A 91 5.71 -10.03 2.66
N VAL A 92 5.17 -9.14 3.49
CA VAL A 92 3.89 -9.38 4.19
C VAL A 92 2.73 -9.58 3.21
N GLY A 93 2.66 -8.76 2.16
CA GLY A 93 1.68 -8.94 1.08
C GLY A 93 1.81 -10.33 0.44
N LEU A 94 3.02 -10.70 0.00
CA LEU A 94 3.29 -11.99 -0.65
C LEU A 94 3.04 -13.19 0.28
N VAL A 95 3.33 -13.07 1.58
CA VAL A 95 3.02 -14.10 2.58
C VAL A 95 1.51 -14.26 2.71
N THR A 96 0.77 -13.14 2.83
CA THR A 96 -0.70 -13.15 2.91
C THR A 96 -1.30 -13.77 1.65
N TRP A 97 -0.76 -13.41 0.48
CA TRP A 97 -1.14 -13.99 -0.80
C TRP A 97 -0.91 -15.50 -0.83
N LYS A 98 0.28 -15.96 -0.44
CA LYS A 98 0.59 -17.39 -0.40
C LYS A 98 -0.31 -18.15 0.59
N TRP A 99 -0.69 -17.51 1.69
CA TRP A 99 -1.58 -18.11 2.69
C TRP A 99 -3.03 -18.19 2.22
N TRP A 100 -3.48 -17.23 1.38
CA TRP A 100 -4.86 -17.16 0.89
C TRP A 100 -5.09 -17.91 -0.43
N PHE A 101 -4.11 -17.88 -1.34
CA PHE A 101 -4.20 -18.43 -2.70
C PHE A 101 -3.26 -19.62 -2.96
N GLY A 102 -2.43 -20.00 -1.99
CA GLY A 102 -1.61 -21.21 -2.10
C GLY A 102 -2.45 -22.49 -1.91
N PRO A 103 -1.98 -23.64 -2.43
CA PRO A 103 -2.50 -24.95 -2.02
C PRO A 103 -2.20 -25.25 -0.55
#